data_AF-A0A0F5IK23-F1
#
_entry.id   AF-A0A0F5IK23-F1
#
_cell.length_a   1.000
_cell.length_b   1.000
_cell.length_c   1.000
_cell.angle_alpha   90.00
_cell.angle_beta   90.00
_cell.angle_gamma   90.00
#
_symmetry.space_group_name_H-M   'P 1'
#
loop_
_entity.id
_entity.type
_entity.pdbx_description
1 polymer ?
#
loop_
_entity_poly.entity_id
_entity_poly.type
_entity_poly.pdbx_seq_one_letter_code
_entity_poly.pdbx_strand_id
1 'polypeptide(L)'
;MNITYKYLLSVCTTAYLILVGCTNEVRFDRDDGNGNVTEENYLSLTVSCSSAHTPTRSNPTGGENGDGYEPGQDYETRIDDLMLLFYQGTNGVNSPASTPIDKIMYLDRNAIQGDNKTEPVLVGLPGGWYDLLVITNTGNIRPQLQGLTLGGVRDYLQKRAWTENNGKYTRFVMASDGHLDERVYICGDNSIDNPASAVVEAER
;
A
#
# COMPACT_ATOMS: atom_id res chain seq x y z
N MET A 1 -62.39 32.00 -22.96
CA MET A 1 -61.55 31.48 -24.06
C MET A 1 -60.11 31.45 -23.57
N ASN A 2 -59.43 30.31 -23.38
CA ASN A 2 -59.60 28.96 -23.99
C ASN A 2 -59.49 29.03 -25.53
N ILE A 3 -58.60 28.33 -26.24
CA ILE A 3 -57.58 27.28 -25.93
C ILE A 3 -56.34 27.52 -26.87
N THR A 4 -55.19 26.83 -26.92
CA THR A 4 -54.73 25.47 -26.55
C THR A 4 -53.21 25.44 -26.22
N TYR A 5 -52.70 24.32 -25.71
CA TYR A 5 -51.27 24.00 -25.46
C TYR A 5 -50.37 23.93 -26.72
N LYS A 6 -49.05 24.10 -26.54
CA LYS A 6 -48.04 23.18 -27.13
C LYS A 6 -46.71 23.12 -26.33
N TYR A 7 -46.42 21.90 -25.86
CA TYR A 7 -45.15 21.19 -25.58
C TYR A 7 -43.82 21.79 -26.09
N LEU A 8 -42.64 21.49 -25.52
CA LEU A 8 -42.19 20.95 -24.20
C LEU A 8 -40.64 20.98 -24.18
N LEU A 9 -40.01 20.89 -23.00
CA LEU A 9 -38.64 20.36 -22.73
C LEU A 9 -37.48 20.65 -23.73
N SER A 10 -36.46 21.37 -23.25
CA SER A 10 -35.06 20.89 -23.35
C SER A 10 -34.17 21.56 -22.30
N VAL A 11 -34.11 20.96 -21.11
CA VAL A 11 -33.02 21.16 -20.16
C VAL A 11 -32.41 19.77 -19.95
N CYS A 12 -31.23 19.55 -20.52
CA CYS A 12 -30.50 18.29 -20.34
C CYS A 12 -28.99 18.52 -20.47
N THR A 13 -28.38 19.05 -19.41
CA THR A 13 -26.93 19.05 -19.21
C THR A 13 -26.46 17.64 -18.85
N THR A 14 -26.38 16.76 -19.84
CA THR A 14 -25.89 15.38 -19.65
C THR A 14 -24.37 15.39 -19.59
N ALA A 15 -23.82 15.68 -18.41
CA ALA A 15 -22.41 15.41 -18.13
C ALA A 15 -22.19 13.89 -18.17
N TYR A 16 -21.42 13.41 -19.16
CA TYR A 16 -21.00 12.02 -19.24
C TYR A 16 -19.94 11.74 -18.16
N LEU A 17 -20.40 11.52 -16.92
CA LEU A 17 -19.63 10.77 -15.94
C LEU A 17 -19.56 9.33 -16.43
N ILE A 18 -18.43 8.95 -17.02
CA ILE A 18 -18.08 7.55 -17.23
C ILE A 18 -17.78 6.98 -15.84
N LEU A 19 -18.82 6.52 -15.17
CA LEU A 19 -18.67 5.63 -14.03
C LEU A 19 -18.06 4.33 -14.58
N VAL A 20 -16.78 4.13 -14.34
CA VAL A 20 -16.15 2.80 -14.38
C VAL A 20 -16.71 2.03 -13.19
N GLY A 21 -17.92 1.52 -13.37
CA GLY A 21 -18.63 0.73 -12.37
C GLY A 21 -18.06 -0.67 -12.39
N CYS A 22 -17.25 -1.01 -11.38
CA CYS A 22 -16.72 -2.35 -11.24
C CYS A 22 -17.85 -3.37 -11.20
N THR A 23 -17.64 -4.51 -11.86
CA THR A 23 -18.53 -5.66 -11.80
C THR A 23 -18.07 -6.56 -10.64
N ASN A 24 -18.78 -6.49 -9.51
CA ASN A 24 -18.59 -7.45 -8.42
C ASN A 24 -19.11 -8.84 -8.85
N GLU A 25 -18.30 -9.56 -9.63
CA GLU A 25 -18.56 -10.94 -10.05
C GLU A 25 -18.31 -11.89 -8.88
N VAL A 26 -19.25 -11.89 -7.92
CA VAL A 26 -19.22 -12.77 -6.74
C VAL A 26 -19.28 -14.23 -7.17
N ARG A 27 -18.11 -14.86 -7.28
CA ARG A 27 -17.95 -16.29 -7.52
C ARG A 27 -18.29 -17.07 -6.25
N PHE A 28 -19.45 -17.71 -6.24
CA PHE A 28 -19.90 -18.59 -5.17
C PHE A 28 -19.24 -19.97 -5.25
N ASP A 29 -17.94 -20.06 -4.98
CA ASP A 29 -17.32 -21.35 -4.69
C ASP A 29 -17.89 -21.90 -3.38
N ARG A 30 -18.65 -22.99 -3.50
CA ARG A 30 -19.23 -23.74 -2.39
C ARG A 30 -18.37 -24.96 -2.07
N ASP A 31 -17.61 -24.88 -0.98
CA ASP A 31 -17.84 -25.81 0.13
C ASP A 31 -17.46 -25.15 1.47
N ASP A 32 -17.66 -25.85 2.58
CA ASP A 32 -17.34 -25.48 3.96
C ASP A 32 -18.06 -24.24 4.57
N GLY A 33 -18.90 -24.52 5.56
CA GLY A 33 -19.88 -23.58 6.11
C GLY A 33 -19.36 -22.54 7.11
N ASN A 34 -18.63 -21.52 6.65
CA ASN A 34 -18.62 -20.19 7.30
C ASN A 34 -18.32 -19.07 6.29
N GLY A 35 -19.23 -18.90 5.32
CA GLY A 35 -19.02 -18.07 4.12
C GLY A 35 -18.96 -16.56 4.37
N ASN A 36 -17.82 -16.06 4.85
CA ASN A 36 -17.36 -14.72 4.50
C ASN A 36 -17.05 -14.71 3.00
N VAL A 37 -17.81 -13.94 2.22
CA VAL A 37 -17.52 -13.72 0.81
C VAL A 37 -16.23 -12.90 0.69
N THR A 38 -15.13 -13.57 0.35
CA THR A 38 -13.92 -12.88 -0.12
C THR A 38 -14.10 -12.52 -1.58
N GLU A 39 -14.22 -11.23 -1.87
CA GLU A 39 -14.10 -10.70 -3.22
C GLU A 39 -12.79 -11.16 -3.86
N GLU A 40 -12.80 -11.53 -5.14
CA GLU A 40 -11.60 -11.92 -5.89
C GLU A 40 -10.97 -10.67 -6.51
N ASN A 41 -9.92 -10.12 -5.90
CA ASN A 41 -9.19 -8.95 -6.42
C ASN A 41 -7.71 -8.93 -6.02
N TYR A 42 -6.87 -8.42 -6.93
CA TYR A 42 -5.41 -8.55 -6.89
C TYR A 42 -4.69 -7.18 -6.91
N LEU A 43 -3.47 -7.15 -6.36
CA LEU A 43 -2.55 -6.00 -6.37
C LEU A 43 -1.16 -6.43 -6.87
N SER A 44 -0.55 -5.65 -7.74
CA SER A 44 0.90 -5.67 -7.98
C SER A 44 1.51 -4.39 -7.39
N LEU A 45 2.42 -4.56 -6.44
CA LEU A 45 3.07 -3.48 -5.71
C LEU A 45 4.52 -3.35 -6.16
N THR A 46 4.99 -2.11 -6.39
CA THR A 46 6.42 -1.80 -6.59
C THR A 46 6.90 -0.93 -5.45
N VAL A 47 7.97 -1.33 -4.75
CA VAL A 47 8.54 -0.56 -3.63
C VAL A 47 9.90 0.01 -4.03
N SER A 48 9.91 1.28 -4.43
CA SER A 48 11.14 2.06 -4.53
C SER A 48 11.67 2.34 -3.12
N CYS A 49 12.95 2.09 -2.90
CA CYS A 49 13.62 2.58 -1.70
C CYS A 49 14.10 4.00 -2.00
N SER A 50 13.63 4.99 -1.23
CA SER A 50 14.27 6.30 -1.22
C SER A 50 15.74 6.12 -0.82
N SER A 51 16.66 6.74 -1.55
CA SER A 51 18.07 6.78 -1.15
C SER A 51 18.27 7.90 -0.11
N ALA A 52 17.64 7.68 1.05
CA ALA A 52 17.53 8.63 2.15
C ALA A 52 18.91 9.06 2.69
N HIS A 53 19.36 10.21 2.19
CA HIS A 53 20.29 11.18 2.80
C HIS A 53 21.32 10.62 3.81
N THR A 54 22.45 10.15 3.28
CA THR A 54 23.78 10.09 3.93
C THR A 54 23.85 9.52 5.36
N PRO A 55 24.39 8.30 5.58
CA PRO A 55 24.75 7.86 6.93
C PRO A 55 25.79 8.82 7.53
N THR A 56 25.54 9.33 8.74
CA THR A 56 26.42 10.30 9.40
C THR A 56 27.77 9.68 9.74
N ARG A 57 28.78 9.89 8.88
CA ARG A 57 30.16 9.45 9.09
C ARG A 57 30.75 10.14 10.33
N SER A 58 31.55 9.41 11.10
CA SER A 58 32.11 9.87 12.38
C SER A 58 33.29 10.86 12.26
N ASN A 59 33.62 11.33 11.06
CA ASN A 59 34.61 12.38 10.80
C ASN A 59 34.39 13.03 9.41
N PRO A 60 33.35 13.86 9.22
CA PRO A 60 32.94 14.36 7.91
C PRO A 60 33.79 15.54 7.41
N THR A 61 34.06 15.59 6.10
CA THR A 61 34.73 16.71 5.43
C THR A 61 33.71 17.80 5.10
N GLY A 62 33.56 18.79 5.97
CA GLY A 62 32.54 19.83 5.85
C GLY A 62 32.72 20.75 4.63
N GLY A 63 31.67 20.85 3.79
CA GLY A 63 31.57 21.77 2.66
C GLY A 63 30.40 21.39 1.74
N GLU A 64 29.97 22.32 0.87
CA GLU A 64 28.92 22.06 -0.14
C GLU A 64 29.30 20.92 -1.10
N ASN A 65 30.60 20.75 -1.36
CA ASN A 65 31.19 19.66 -2.13
C ASN A 65 32.15 18.85 -1.23
N GLY A 66 31.63 18.37 -0.09
CA GLY A 66 32.38 17.64 0.95
C GLY A 66 32.75 16.20 0.57
N ASP A 67 32.33 15.22 1.38
CA ASP A 67 32.63 13.78 1.16
C ASP A 67 31.93 13.16 -0.09
N GLY A 68 31.18 13.96 -0.86
CA GLY A 68 30.44 13.53 -2.05
C GLY A 68 29.13 12.81 -1.77
N TYR A 69 28.49 12.30 -2.81
CA TYR A 69 27.31 11.45 -2.71
C TYR A 69 27.73 9.99 -2.71
N GLU A 70 27.64 9.33 -1.55
CA GLU A 70 27.84 7.89 -1.42
C GLU A 70 26.52 7.16 -1.70
N PRO A 71 26.42 6.33 -2.75
CA PRO A 71 25.20 5.57 -3.03
C PRO A 71 24.94 4.53 -1.93
N GLY A 72 23.71 4.49 -1.43
CA GLY A 72 23.25 3.46 -0.49
C GLY A 72 23.51 2.07 -1.05
N GLN A 73 24.04 1.18 -0.22
CA GLN A 73 24.57 -0.10 -0.68
C GLN A 73 23.43 -1.12 -0.94
N ASP A 74 23.64 -2.06 -1.86
CA ASP A 74 22.63 -3.07 -2.27
C ASP A 74 22.01 -3.84 -1.08
N TYR A 75 22.72 -3.98 0.04
CA TYR A 75 22.25 -4.68 1.24
C TYR A 75 21.43 -3.78 2.20
N GLU A 76 21.45 -2.47 2.01
CA GLU A 76 20.65 -1.48 2.75
C GLU A 76 19.24 -1.35 2.16
N THR A 77 19.13 -1.32 0.83
CA THR A 77 17.88 -1.17 0.07
C THR A 77 17.16 -2.50 -0.23
N ARG A 78 17.76 -3.64 0.14
CA ARG A 78 17.20 -4.98 -0.12
C ARG A 78 16.00 -5.30 0.77
N ILE A 79 14.85 -5.51 0.14
CA ILE A 79 13.60 -5.93 0.78
C ILE A 79 13.48 -7.46 0.73
N ASP A 80 13.40 -8.12 1.88
CA ASP A 80 13.12 -9.57 2.00
C ASP A 80 11.67 -9.89 2.34
N ASP A 81 10.93 -8.96 2.95
CA ASP A 81 9.54 -9.16 3.31
C ASP A 81 8.80 -7.82 3.45
N LEU A 82 7.49 -7.88 3.29
CA LEU A 82 6.57 -6.74 3.30
C LEU A 82 5.38 -7.03 4.22
N MET A 83 5.13 -6.12 5.14
CA MET A 83 3.86 -5.96 5.84
C MET A 83 3.05 -4.89 5.09
N LEU A 84 1.86 -5.25 4.61
CA LEU A 84 0.94 -4.33 3.92
C LEU A 84 -0.28 -4.09 4.81
N LEU A 85 -0.57 -2.84 5.14
CA LEU A 85 -1.70 -2.44 5.98
C LEU A 85 -2.63 -1.53 5.17
N PHE A 86 -3.81 -2.04 4.81
CA PHE A 86 -4.85 -1.31 4.09
C PHE A 86 -5.83 -0.68 5.08
N TYR A 87 -6.21 0.58 4.85
CA TYR A 87 -7.15 1.31 5.70
C TYR A 87 -7.91 2.39 4.93
N GLN A 88 -9.12 2.73 5.36
CA GLN A 88 -9.88 3.87 4.84
C GLN A 88 -9.78 5.08 5.78
N GLY A 89 -8.73 5.89 5.59
CA GLY A 89 -8.51 7.14 6.29
C GLY A 89 -9.17 8.35 5.62
N THR A 90 -8.73 9.55 6.00
CA THR A 90 -9.13 10.84 5.38
C THR A 90 -7.95 11.77 5.12
N ASN A 91 -6.72 11.36 5.46
CA ASN A 91 -5.51 12.17 5.45
C ASN A 91 -4.25 11.29 5.42
N GLY A 92 -4.28 10.18 4.66
CA GLY A 92 -3.19 9.17 4.60
C GLY A 92 -2.78 8.68 5.99
N VAL A 93 -1.46 8.54 6.20
CA VAL A 93 -0.85 8.17 7.50
C VAL A 93 -1.19 9.13 8.65
N ASN A 94 -1.58 10.37 8.33
CA ASN A 94 -2.01 11.40 9.26
C ASN A 94 -3.54 11.40 9.51
N SER A 95 -4.22 10.31 9.17
CA SER A 95 -5.63 10.08 9.53
C SER A 95 -5.83 9.88 11.04
N PRO A 96 -7.08 9.98 11.57
CA PRO A 96 -7.37 9.86 12.99
C PRO A 96 -6.79 8.60 13.66
N ALA A 97 -6.40 8.71 14.94
CA ALA A 97 -5.87 7.57 15.71
C ALA A 97 -6.87 6.41 15.85
N SER A 98 -8.18 6.68 15.67
CA SER A 98 -9.26 5.70 15.68
C SER A 98 -9.57 5.05 14.32
N THR A 99 -8.89 5.43 13.23
CA THR A 99 -9.10 4.81 11.91
C THR A 99 -8.78 3.31 11.99
N PRO A 100 -9.70 2.41 11.59
CA PRO A 100 -9.45 0.97 11.61
C PRO A 100 -8.39 0.58 10.57
N ILE A 101 -7.78 -0.58 10.75
CA ILE A 101 -7.00 -1.26 9.69
C ILE A 101 -7.89 -2.36 9.12
N ASP A 102 -8.26 -2.22 7.85
CA ASP A 102 -9.23 -3.09 7.17
C ASP A 102 -8.60 -4.44 6.77
N LYS A 103 -7.32 -4.44 6.41
CA LYS A 103 -6.58 -5.69 6.14
C LYS A 103 -5.09 -5.57 6.43
N ILE A 104 -4.50 -6.66 6.94
CA ILE A 104 -3.05 -6.80 7.13
C ILE A 104 -2.57 -8.04 6.38
N MET A 105 -1.71 -7.83 5.38
CA MET A 105 -1.05 -8.89 4.62
C MET A 105 0.44 -8.95 4.99
N TYR A 106 1.02 -10.14 4.88
CA TYR A 106 2.45 -10.39 4.98
C TYR A 106 2.89 -11.12 3.72
N LEU A 107 3.92 -10.63 3.07
CA LEU A 107 4.55 -11.21 1.89
C LEU A 107 6.02 -11.48 2.21
N ASP A 108 6.53 -12.67 1.91
CA ASP A 108 7.96 -12.98 2.00
C ASP A 108 8.67 -12.82 0.64
N ARG A 109 9.99 -13.02 0.61
CA ARG A 109 10.84 -12.81 -0.58
C ARG A 109 10.41 -13.62 -1.81
N ASN A 110 9.67 -14.72 -1.65
CA ASN A 110 9.17 -15.49 -2.79
C ASN A 110 8.08 -14.74 -3.58
N ALA A 111 7.39 -13.80 -2.94
CA ALA A 111 6.44 -12.89 -3.60
C ALA A 111 7.10 -11.63 -4.19
N ILE A 112 8.43 -11.47 -4.09
CA ILE A 112 9.17 -10.25 -4.46
C ILE A 112 10.24 -10.56 -5.53
N GLN A 113 10.03 -10.05 -6.74
CA GLN A 113 10.92 -10.18 -7.88
C GLN A 113 11.71 -8.90 -8.16
N GLY A 114 12.85 -9.08 -8.84
CA GLY A 114 13.66 -8.01 -9.43
C GLY A 114 13.82 -6.78 -8.54
N ASP A 115 13.45 -5.63 -9.10
CA ASP A 115 13.50 -4.28 -8.51
C ASP A 115 12.40 -4.06 -7.45
N ASN A 116 12.33 -4.97 -6.46
CA ASN A 116 11.37 -4.95 -5.35
C ASN A 116 9.89 -4.83 -5.79
N LYS A 117 9.51 -5.53 -6.87
CA LYS A 117 8.14 -5.63 -7.37
C LYS A 117 7.47 -6.96 -6.96
N THR A 118 6.18 -6.95 -6.63
CA THR A 118 5.38 -8.16 -6.45
C THR A 118 4.70 -8.61 -7.73
N GLU A 119 4.54 -9.92 -7.87
CA GLU A 119 3.49 -10.48 -8.72
C GLU A 119 2.08 -10.05 -8.21
N PRO A 120 1.01 -10.27 -9.00
CA PRO A 120 -0.37 -10.08 -8.55
C PRO A 120 -0.67 -10.92 -7.29
N VAL A 121 -0.81 -10.26 -6.13
CA VAL A 121 -1.20 -10.90 -4.87
C VAL A 121 -2.69 -10.70 -4.62
N LEU A 122 -3.39 -11.78 -4.23
CA LEU A 122 -4.81 -11.72 -3.87
C LEU A 122 -4.99 -10.83 -2.62
N VAL A 123 -5.57 -9.64 -2.82
CA VAL A 123 -5.91 -8.70 -1.75
C VAL A 123 -7.20 -9.09 -1.09
N GLY A 124 -8.27 -9.35 -1.85
CA GLY A 124 -9.59 -9.72 -1.33
C GLY A 124 -10.13 -8.74 -0.28
N LEU A 125 -10.32 -7.48 -0.69
CA LEU A 125 -11.04 -6.43 0.04
C LEU A 125 -12.36 -6.08 -0.67
N PRO A 126 -13.36 -5.49 0.03
CA PRO A 126 -14.51 -4.87 -0.62
C PRO A 126 -14.11 -3.80 -1.65
N GLY A 127 -15.01 -3.51 -2.60
CA GLY A 127 -14.80 -2.47 -3.60
C GLY A 127 -14.65 -1.07 -2.98
N GLY A 128 -13.49 -0.42 -3.14
CA GLY A 128 -13.22 0.88 -2.53
C GLY A 128 -11.83 1.44 -2.78
N TRP A 129 -11.65 2.71 -2.40
CA TRP A 129 -10.33 3.35 -2.30
C TRP A 129 -9.74 3.07 -0.92
N TYR A 130 -8.45 2.74 -0.86
CA TYR A 130 -7.72 2.46 0.37
C TYR A 130 -6.43 3.28 0.40
N ASP A 131 -6.14 3.86 1.57
CA ASP A 131 -4.77 4.20 1.93
C ASP A 131 -4.03 2.88 2.24
N LEU A 132 -2.76 2.78 1.86
CA LEU A 132 -1.93 1.60 2.12
C LEU A 132 -0.61 2.06 2.76
N LEU A 133 -0.28 1.46 3.90
CA LEU A 133 1.00 1.61 4.60
C LEU A 133 1.83 0.36 4.36
N VAL A 134 3.09 0.54 3.95
CA VAL A 134 4.04 -0.55 3.71
C VAL A 134 5.17 -0.47 4.72
N ILE A 135 5.50 -1.60 5.33
CA ILE A 135 6.64 -1.74 6.25
C ILE A 135 7.47 -2.94 5.79
N THR A 136 8.77 -2.76 5.61
CA THR A 136 9.68 -3.77 5.06
C THR A 136 10.48 -4.48 6.15
N ASN A 137 10.97 -5.70 5.86
CA ASN A 137 12.04 -6.38 6.60
C ASN A 137 11.79 -6.70 8.09
N THR A 138 10.61 -6.40 8.64
CA THR A 138 10.23 -6.68 10.03
C THR A 138 10.11 -8.18 10.36
N GLY A 139 9.97 -9.01 9.33
CA GLY A 139 9.36 -10.33 9.44
C GLY A 139 7.84 -10.21 9.68
N ASN A 140 7.17 -11.35 9.83
CA ASN A 140 5.72 -11.40 10.02
C ASN A 140 5.32 -10.92 11.42
N ILE A 141 5.07 -9.61 11.55
CA ILE A 141 4.53 -8.97 12.76
C ILE A 141 2.99 -8.81 12.73
N ARG A 142 2.29 -9.50 11.82
CA ARG A 142 0.81 -9.46 11.77
C ARG A 142 0.16 -9.81 13.11
N PRO A 143 0.59 -10.83 13.88
CA PRO A 143 -0.02 -11.14 15.19
C PRO A 143 0.04 -9.98 16.21
N GLN A 144 1.00 -9.07 16.07
CA GLN A 144 1.20 -7.91 16.94
C GLN A 144 0.39 -6.68 16.49
N LEU A 145 0.12 -6.55 15.18
CA LEU A 145 -0.65 -5.45 14.62
C LEU A 145 -2.15 -5.76 14.45
N GLN A 146 -2.54 -7.04 14.52
CA GLN A 146 -3.92 -7.48 14.31
C GLN A 146 -4.88 -6.87 15.35
N GLY A 147 -5.86 -6.10 14.88
CA GLY A 147 -6.86 -5.45 15.73
C GLY A 147 -6.43 -4.11 16.32
N LEU A 148 -5.24 -3.60 15.96
CA LEU A 148 -4.86 -2.21 16.23
C LEU A 148 -5.56 -1.26 15.22
N THR A 149 -5.79 -0.03 15.66
CA THR A 149 -6.12 1.10 14.77
C THR A 149 -4.84 1.72 14.21
N LEU A 150 -4.97 2.64 13.25
CA LEU A 150 -3.84 3.44 12.74
C LEU A 150 -3.10 4.23 13.84
N GLY A 151 -3.77 4.56 14.96
CA GLY A 151 -3.10 5.04 16.17
C GLY A 151 -2.17 3.99 16.77
N GLY A 152 -2.71 2.82 17.14
CA GLY A 152 -1.93 1.72 17.72
C GLY A 152 -0.81 1.19 16.82
N VAL A 153 -0.96 1.28 15.48
CA VAL A 153 0.11 0.97 14.52
C VAL A 153 1.24 2.00 14.58
N ARG A 154 0.94 3.30 14.70
CA ARG A 154 1.96 4.36 14.87
C ARG A 154 2.66 4.27 16.23
N ASP A 155 1.94 3.87 17.28
CA ASP A 155 2.48 3.66 18.63
C ASP A 155 3.23 2.32 18.77
N TYR A 156 3.29 1.47 17.73
CA TYR A 156 3.97 0.18 17.76
C TYR A 156 5.49 0.34 17.71
N LEU A 157 6.14 0.20 18.88
CA LEU A 157 7.60 0.23 19.00
C LEU A 157 8.25 -1.03 18.36
N GLN A 158 8.65 -0.91 17.10
CA GLN A 158 9.46 -1.92 16.41
C GLN A 158 10.86 -2.02 17.04
N LYS A 159 11.15 -3.16 17.68
CA LYS A 159 12.36 -3.35 18.52
C LYS A 159 13.63 -3.74 17.75
N ARG A 160 13.53 -3.91 16.43
CA ARG A 160 14.63 -4.32 15.55
C ARG A 160 14.58 -3.53 14.24
N ALA A 161 15.48 -2.57 14.09
CA ALA A 161 15.63 -1.80 12.86
C ALA A 161 16.47 -2.52 11.78
N TRP A 162 17.20 -3.59 12.13
CA TRP A 162 17.98 -4.41 11.19
C TRP A 162 18.25 -5.82 11.73
N THR A 163 18.96 -6.61 10.93
CA THR A 163 19.56 -7.91 11.31
C THR A 163 21.08 -7.81 11.26
N GLU A 164 21.71 -8.06 12.41
CA GLU A 164 23.17 -8.15 12.57
C GLU A 164 23.63 -9.62 12.48
N ASN A 165 24.77 -9.88 11.86
CA ASN A 165 25.44 -11.18 11.85
C ASN A 165 26.96 -11.01 11.61
N ASN A 166 27.77 -11.30 12.63
CA ASN A 166 29.24 -11.20 12.60
C ASN A 166 29.76 -9.83 12.12
N GLY A 167 29.17 -8.75 12.64
CA GLY A 167 29.50 -7.36 12.30
C GLY A 167 28.92 -6.87 10.97
N LYS A 168 28.14 -7.68 10.26
CA LYS A 168 27.42 -7.28 9.04
C LYS A 168 25.97 -6.93 9.36
N TYR A 169 25.50 -5.82 8.81
CA TYR A 169 24.13 -5.33 8.97
C TYR A 169 23.36 -5.51 7.66
N THR A 170 22.12 -6.01 7.76
CA THR A 170 21.27 -6.39 6.62
C THR A 170 19.80 -6.26 7.01
N ARG A 171 18.89 -6.31 6.03
CA ARG A 171 17.42 -6.30 6.27
C ARG A 171 17.01 -5.13 7.15
N PHE A 172 17.33 -3.91 6.71
CA PHE A 172 16.91 -2.71 7.41
C PHE A 172 15.40 -2.54 7.27
N VAL A 173 14.70 -2.29 8.38
CA VAL A 173 13.29 -1.93 8.34
C VAL A 173 13.17 -0.58 7.66
N MET A 174 12.27 -0.49 6.69
CA MET A 174 11.88 0.74 6.03
C MET A 174 10.36 0.87 6.10
N ALA A 175 9.83 2.07 6.12
CA ALA A 175 8.40 2.35 6.11
C ALA A 175 8.05 3.37 5.02
N SER A 176 6.86 3.26 4.45
CA SER A 176 6.35 4.26 3.49
C SER A 176 5.97 5.57 4.19
N ASP A 177 6.55 6.69 3.77
CA ASP A 177 6.08 8.04 4.16
C ASP A 177 4.68 8.32 3.56
N GLY A 178 4.38 7.64 2.45
CA GLY A 178 3.09 7.58 1.79
C GLY A 178 3.19 6.74 0.52
N HIS A 179 2.15 6.81 -0.31
CA HIS A 179 2.26 6.45 -1.73
C HIS A 179 2.58 7.70 -2.57
N LEU A 180 3.14 7.49 -3.76
CA LEU A 180 3.25 8.54 -4.78
C LEU A 180 1.89 8.87 -5.42
N ASP A 181 1.01 7.87 -5.55
CA ASP A 181 -0.41 8.03 -5.90
C ASP A 181 -1.23 8.09 -4.60
N GLU A 182 -2.10 9.08 -4.40
CA GLU A 182 -2.74 9.34 -3.09
C GLU A 182 -3.37 8.09 -2.42
N ARG A 183 -3.94 7.17 -3.22
CA ARG A 183 -4.61 5.93 -2.78
C ARG A 183 -4.56 4.82 -3.83
N VAL A 184 -4.67 3.57 -3.39
CA VAL A 184 -4.96 2.44 -4.28
C VAL A 184 -6.47 2.20 -4.37
N TYR A 185 -6.98 1.93 -5.58
CA TYR A 185 -8.35 1.47 -5.80
C TYR A 185 -8.38 -0.05 -5.94
N ILE A 186 -9.27 -0.70 -5.19
CA ILE A 186 -9.45 -2.15 -5.18
C ILE A 186 -10.92 -2.46 -5.51
N CYS A 187 -11.20 -3.31 -6.49
CA CYS A 187 -12.52 -3.87 -6.79
C CYS A 187 -12.41 -5.17 -7.62
N GLY A 188 -13.54 -5.84 -7.91
CA GLY A 188 -13.58 -7.14 -8.61
C GLY A 188 -12.93 -7.16 -10.01
N ASP A 189 -12.89 -6.01 -10.71
CA ASP A 189 -12.24 -5.86 -12.02
C ASP A 189 -10.70 -6.01 -11.94
N ASN A 190 -10.12 -5.97 -10.74
CA ASN A 190 -8.68 -6.16 -10.53
C ASN A 190 -8.31 -7.66 -10.54
N SER A 191 -8.38 -8.29 -11.72
CA SER A 191 -8.05 -9.70 -11.91
C SER A 191 -6.55 -10.00 -11.77
N ILE A 192 -6.17 -11.27 -11.78
CA ILE A 192 -4.75 -11.69 -11.76
C ILE A 192 -3.96 -11.14 -12.97
N ASP A 193 -4.59 -11.05 -14.15
CA ASP A 193 -3.97 -10.53 -15.38
C ASP A 193 -4.04 -8.99 -15.48
N ASN A 194 -4.89 -8.34 -14.68
CA ASN A 194 -5.09 -6.89 -14.64
C ASN A 194 -5.29 -6.42 -13.19
N PRO A 195 -4.26 -6.54 -12.32
CA PRO A 195 -4.38 -6.20 -10.92
C PRO A 195 -4.49 -4.68 -10.72
N ALA A 196 -4.88 -4.26 -9.52
CA ALA A 196 -4.54 -2.92 -9.07
C ALA A 196 -3.02 -2.74 -9.10
N SER A 197 -2.54 -1.55 -9.44
CA SER A 197 -1.11 -1.21 -9.45
C SER A 197 -0.87 -0.10 -8.45
N ALA A 198 0.22 -0.21 -7.68
CA ALA A 198 0.64 0.86 -6.79
C ALA A 198 2.16 0.95 -6.68
N VAL A 199 2.69 2.17 -6.61
CA VAL A 199 4.10 2.46 -6.34
C VAL A 199 4.23 3.11 -4.97
N VAL A 200 5.23 2.68 -4.20
CA VAL A 200 5.51 3.15 -2.84
C VAL A 200 6.97 3.53 -2.73
N GLU A 201 7.25 4.73 -2.21
CA GLU A 201 8.58 5.07 -1.71
C GLU A 201 8.67 4.70 -0.22
N ALA A 202 9.67 3.89 0.12
CA ALA A 202 9.97 3.49 1.49
C ALA A 202 11.28 4.15 1.96
N GLU A 203 11.25 4.72 3.17
CA GLU A 203 12.37 5.40 3.85
C GLU A 203 12.81 4.62 5.10
N ARG A 204 14.01 4.91 5.63
CA ARG A 204 14.73 4.07 6.62
C ARG A 204 15.03 4.76 7.95
#